data_AF-A0A4Y2FFC6-F1
#
_entry.id   AF-A0A4Y2FFC6-F1
#
_cell.length_a   1.000
_cell.length_b   1.000
_cell.length_c   1.000
_cell.angle_alpha   90.00
_cell.angle_beta   90.00
_cell.angle_gamma   90.00
#
_symmetry.space_group_name_H-M   'P 1'
#
loop_
_entity.id
_entity.type
_entity.pdbx_description
1 polymer ?
#
loop_
_entity_poly.entity_id
_entity_poly.type
_entity_poly.pdbx_seq_one_letter_code
_entity_poly.pdbx_strand_id
1 'polypeptide(L)'
;MILLMDNAPAHSDVETLKAENFTYIFMPPNPTAILQPMEQGMIESMKRRCRKQLLSKLLFEEDDDEEEAACSIVQFWKALTLAGKH
;
A
#
# COMPACT_ATOMS: atom_id res chain seq x y z
N MET A 1 12.13 19.39 -15.08
CA MET A 1 11.90 18.05 -14.47
C MET A 1 10.39 17.82 -14.42
N ILE A 2 9.91 16.61 -14.75
CA ILE A 2 8.47 16.32 -14.77
C ILE A 2 8.09 15.64 -13.46
N LEU A 3 7.07 16.16 -12.78
CA LEU A 3 6.49 15.56 -11.60
C LEU A 3 5.10 15.02 -11.94
N LEU A 4 4.90 13.72 -11.75
CA LEU A 4 3.60 13.07 -11.92
C LEU A 4 2.92 13.00 -10.55
N MET A 5 1.78 13.68 -10.38
CA MET A 5 1.03 13.68 -9.12
C MET A 5 -0.33 12.99 -9.28
N ASP A 6 -0.74 12.31 -8.22
CA ASP A 6 -2.07 11.73 -8.10
C ASP A 6 -3.12 12.82 -7.94
N ASN A 7 -4.31 12.56 -8.48
CA ASN A 7 -5.43 13.48 -8.39
C ASN A 7 -6.22 13.26 -7.09
N ALA A 8 -5.51 13.10 -5.96
CA ALA A 8 -6.16 12.98 -4.67
C ALA A 8 -6.69 14.37 -4.25
N PRO A 9 -7.88 14.44 -3.64
CA PRO A 9 -8.46 15.71 -3.17
C PRO A 9 -7.56 16.48 -2.20
N ALA A 10 -6.64 15.78 -1.51
CA ALA A 10 -5.65 16.39 -0.63
C ALA A 10 -4.58 17.23 -1.37
N HIS A 11 -4.43 17.06 -2.68
CA HIS A 11 -3.47 17.79 -3.53
C HIS A 11 -4.07 19.03 -4.21
N SER A 12 -5.23 19.51 -3.78
CA SER A 12 -5.96 20.61 -4.42
C SER A 12 -5.26 21.97 -4.37
N ASP A 13 -4.19 22.13 -3.60
CA ASP A 13 -3.50 23.42 -3.38
C ASP A 13 -2.26 23.59 -4.28
N VAL A 14 -2.45 23.46 -5.59
CA VAL A 14 -1.37 23.47 -6.59
C VAL A 14 -0.83 24.88 -6.87
N GLU A 15 -1.56 25.93 -6.46
CA GLU A 15 -1.12 27.31 -6.67
C GLU A 15 0.16 27.65 -5.90
N THR A 16 0.44 26.95 -4.80
CA THR A 16 1.66 27.11 -3.99
C THR A 16 2.89 26.39 -4.54
N LEU A 17 2.74 25.49 -5.52
CA LEU A 17 3.82 24.61 -6.03
C LEU A 17 4.41 25.04 -7.38
N LYS A 18 4.08 26.23 -7.89
CA LYS A 18 4.68 26.82 -9.10
C LYS A 18 6.16 27.19 -8.87
N ALA A 19 7.02 26.18 -8.75
CA ALA A 19 8.45 26.32 -8.90
C ALA A 19 8.75 26.37 -10.40
N GLU A 20 9.45 27.42 -10.85
CA GLU A 20 9.72 27.74 -12.27
C GLU A 20 10.43 26.63 -13.08
N ASN A 21 10.89 25.55 -12.42
CA ASN A 21 11.69 24.48 -13.01
C ASN A 21 10.99 23.11 -13.12
N PHE A 22 9.73 23.01 -12.69
CA PHE A 22 8.98 21.75 -12.65
C PHE A 22 7.68 21.82 -13.46
N THR A 23 7.49 20.82 -14.32
CA THR A 23 6.22 20.61 -15.02
C THR A 23 5.42 19.56 -14.27
N TYR A 24 4.26 19.96 -13.75
CA TYR A 24 3.36 19.06 -13.04
C TYR A 24 2.35 18.47 -14.00
N ILE A 25 2.21 17.14 -13.99
CA ILE A 25 1.20 16.40 -14.75
C ILE A 25 0.32 15.68 -13.73
N PHE A 26 -0.97 16.01 -13.71
CA PHE A 26 -1.95 15.33 -12.87
C PHE A 26 -2.53 14.13 -13.60
N MET A 27 -2.69 13.02 -12.88
CA MET A 27 -3.40 11.86 -13.40
C MET A 27 -4.91 12.14 -13.52
N PRO A 28 -5.65 11.42 -14.38
CA PRO A 28 -7.08 11.61 -14.52
C PRO A 28 -7.83 11.47 -13.18
N PRO A 29 -8.92 12.23 -12.94
CA PRO A 29 -9.73 12.06 -11.75
C PRO A 29 -10.49 10.72 -11.83
N ASN A 30 -10.14 9.78 -10.93
CA ASN A 30 -10.97 8.66 -10.45
C ASN A 30 -11.00 7.35 -11.29
N PRO A 31 -11.38 6.19 -10.71
CA PRO A 31 -11.01 5.59 -9.42
C PRO A 31 -10.13 4.34 -9.62
N THR A 32 -9.15 4.11 -8.74
CA THR A 32 -8.51 2.78 -8.52
C THR A 32 -7.60 2.22 -9.63
N ALA A 33 -6.29 2.21 -9.33
CA ALA A 33 -5.31 1.18 -9.68
C ALA A 33 -4.78 0.98 -11.11
N ILE A 34 -5.42 1.40 -12.20
CA ILE A 34 -4.89 1.06 -13.55
C ILE A 34 -3.68 1.93 -13.95
N LEU A 35 -3.62 3.16 -13.47
CA LEU A 35 -2.66 4.16 -13.95
C LEU A 35 -1.62 4.60 -12.92
N GLN A 36 -1.83 4.31 -11.63
CA GLN A 36 -0.96 4.82 -10.58
C GLN A 36 0.32 3.96 -10.50
N PRO A 37 1.51 4.47 -10.86
CA PRO A 37 2.75 3.69 -10.85
C PRO A 37 3.09 3.20 -9.43
N MET A 38 2.68 3.98 -8.42
CA MET A 38 2.80 3.64 -7.01
C MET A 38 1.94 2.42 -6.62
N GLU A 39 0.72 2.33 -7.15
CA GLU A 39 -0.18 1.19 -6.88
C GLU A 39 0.28 -0.09 -7.60
N GLN A 40 0.87 0.05 -8.79
CA GLN A 40 1.24 -1.09 -9.64
C GLN A 40 2.60 -1.72 -9.30
N GLY A 41 3.56 -0.94 -8.78
CA GLY A 41 4.88 -1.46 -8.43
C GLY A 41 4.98 -1.93 -6.97
N MET A 42 5.01 -0.96 -6.07
CA MET A 42 5.34 -1.20 -4.66
C MET A 42 4.16 -1.79 -3.89
N ILE A 43 2.95 -1.26 -4.07
CA ILE A 43 1.76 -1.70 -3.34
C ILE A 43 1.34 -3.11 -3.78
N GLU A 44 1.36 -3.42 -5.08
CA GLU A 44 1.09 -4.77 -5.57
C GLU A 44 2.09 -5.78 -5.01
N SER A 45 3.38 -5.48 -5.05
CA SER A 45 4.44 -6.33 -4.48
C SER A 45 4.25 -6.55 -2.98
N MET A 46 3.88 -5.50 -2.22
CA MET A 46 3.59 -5.60 -0.80
C MET A 46 2.34 -6.43 -0.51
N LYS A 47 1.26 -6.24 -1.28
CA LYS A 47 0.04 -7.05 -1.19
C LYS A 47 0.36 -8.53 -1.46
N ARG A 48 1.14 -8.83 -2.50
CA ARG A 48 1.56 -10.19 -2.86
C ARG A 48 2.42 -10.83 -1.77
N ARG A 49 3.38 -10.09 -1.22
CA ARG A 49 4.23 -10.54 -0.11
C ARG A 49 3.42 -10.81 1.16
N CYS A 50 2.46 -9.96 1.48
CA CYS A 50 1.58 -10.14 2.63
C CYS A 50 0.71 -11.40 2.47
N ARG A 51 0.07 -11.58 1.31
CA ARG A 51 -0.72 -12.79 0.98
C ARG A 51 0.12 -14.06 1.10
N LYS A 52 1.35 -14.05 0.59
CA LYS A 52 2.26 -15.21 0.68
C LYS A 52 2.61 -15.56 2.12
N GLN A 53 2.89 -14.57 2.96
CA GLN A 53 3.21 -14.80 4.39
C GLN A 53 1.99 -15.33 5.16
N LEU A 54 0.81 -14.74 4.93
CA LEU A 54 -0.43 -15.18 5.57
C LEU A 54 -0.78 -16.63 5.18
N LEU A 55 -0.71 -16.95 3.87
CA LEU A 55 -1.00 -18.30 3.39
C LEU A 55 0.04 -19.31 3.90
N SER A 56 1.31 -18.92 3.98
CA SER A 56 2.35 -19.76 4.56
C SER A 56 2.04 -20.08 6.01
N LYS A 57 1.66 -19.10 6.84
CA LYS A 57 1.29 -19.37 8.24
C LYS A 57 0.10 -20.32 8.37
N LEU A 58 -0.97 -20.06 7.60
CA LEU A 58 -2.18 -20.88 7.60
C LEU A 58 -1.93 -22.34 7.16
N LEU A 59 -0.98 -22.57 6.25
CA LEU A 59 -0.65 -23.91 5.74
C LEU A 59 0.36 -24.67 6.59
N PHE A 60 1.15 -23.99 7.43
CA PHE A 60 2.15 -24.63 8.29
C PHE A 60 1.69 -24.77 9.75
N GLU A 61 0.59 -24.12 10.16
CA GLU A 61 -0.08 -24.27 11.45
C GLU A 61 -1.24 -25.28 11.36
N GLU A 62 -1.04 -26.43 10.68
CA GLU A 62 -2.08 -27.45 10.44
C GLU A 62 -2.24 -28.45 11.61
N ASP A 63 -1.51 -28.28 12.72
CA ASP A 63 -1.45 -29.26 13.83
C ASP A 63 -1.67 -28.69 15.23
N ASP A 64 -1.95 -27.39 15.39
CA ASP A 64 -2.24 -26.78 16.70
C ASP A 64 -3.64 -26.15 16.74
N ASP A 65 -4.24 -26.16 17.93
CA ASP A 65 -5.60 -25.72 18.23
C ASP A 65 -6.02 -24.47 17.45
N GLU A 66 -7.27 -24.44 16.95
CA GLU A 66 -7.82 -23.34 16.13
C GLU A 66 -7.66 -21.95 16.79
N GLU A 67 -7.62 -21.93 18.13
CA GLU A 67 -7.39 -20.75 18.96
C GLU A 67 -5.93 -20.24 18.89
N GLU A 68 -4.94 -21.13 18.74
CA GLU A 68 -3.52 -20.82 18.58
C GLU A 68 -3.23 -20.22 17.20
N ALA A 69 -3.77 -20.82 16.13
CA ALA A 69 -3.68 -20.28 14.77
C ALA A 69 -4.32 -18.88 14.68
N ALA A 70 -5.50 -18.69 15.28
CA ALA A 70 -6.14 -17.38 15.37
C ALA A 70 -5.25 -16.35 16.10
N CYS A 71 -4.61 -16.75 17.21
CA CYS A 71 -3.69 -15.90 17.95
C CYS A 71 -2.47 -15.51 17.10
N SER A 72 -1.85 -16.46 16.37
CA SER A 72 -0.70 -16.22 15.47
C SER A 72 -1.02 -15.21 14.36
N ILE A 73 -2.23 -15.31 13.77
CA ILE A 73 -2.71 -14.36 12.76
C ILE A 73 -2.89 -12.96 13.37
N VAL A 74 -3.49 -12.86 14.55
CA VAL A 74 -3.68 -11.57 15.24
C VAL A 74 -2.34 -10.92 15.56
N GLN A 75 -1.34 -11.67 16.05
CA GLN A 75 0.00 -11.12 16.31
C GLN A 75 0.69 -10.65 15.02
N PHE A 76 0.52 -11.39 13.92
CA PHE A 76 1.03 -10.99 12.62
C PHE A 76 0.42 -9.67 12.13
N TRP A 77 -0.90 -9.50 12.24
CA TRP A 77 -1.58 -8.25 11.89
C TRP A 77 -1.15 -7.07 12.77
N LYS A 78 -0.95 -7.30 14.08
CA LYS A 78 -0.38 -6.29 14.99
C LYS A 78 1.02 -5.86 14.54
N ALA A 79 1.89 -6.81 14.16
CA ALA A 79 3.22 -6.49 13.66
C ALA A 79 3.18 -5.66 12.37
N LEU A 80 2.28 -5.99 11.44
CA LEU A 80 2.12 -5.23 10.18
C LEU A 80 1.62 -3.81 10.40
N THR A 81 0.68 -3.60 11.32
CA THR A 81 0.14 -2.27 11.64
C THR A 81 1.13 -1.40 12.41
N LEU A 82 2.00 -2.01 13.21
CA LEU A 82 3.11 -1.31 13.88
C LEU A 82 4.23 -0.93 12.90
N ALA A 83 4.50 -1.76 11.88
CA ALA A 83 5.54 -1.50 10.89
C ALA A 83 5.20 -0.37 9.90
N GLY A 84 3.92 0.00 9.74
CA GLY A 84 3.48 1.08 8.84
C GLY A 84 3.44 2.49 9.47
N LYS A 85 3.91 2.66 10.71
CA LYS A 85 3.83 3.91 11.48
C LYS A 85 5.08 4.81 11.41
N HIS A 86 5.98 4.59 10.46
CA HIS A 86 7.26 5.32 10.40
C HIS A 86 7.56 5.94 9.04
#